data_AF-A0A5C3KB33-F1
#
_entry.id   AF-A0A5C3KB33-F1
#
_cell.length_a   1.000
_cell.length_b   1.000
_cell.length_c   1.000
_cell.angle_alpha   90.00
_cell.angle_beta   90.00
_cell.angle_gamma   90.00
#
_symmetry.space_group_name_H-M   'P 1'
#
loop_
_entity.id
_entity.type
_entity.pdbx_description
1 polymer ?
#
loop_
_entity_poly.entity_id
_entity_poly.type
_entity_poly.pdbx_seq_one_letter_code
_entity_poly.pdbx_strand_id
1 'polypeptide(L)'
;MTEALTSFEWTSTLQGWLQRAAVYDSAPHKSSGAFTPPDGSQLEFIVLRSSQGQDTGFTLAIFNLNTSPAQHLAIDAAGHLHMLAKADAARFVALAREVTELVDRTGTSWWSVRTPVTCRPIERIIIPRFRGNTSHVIPGPTDADAVQSGAEENVDVSVSAFSFKERRLRPEGEGADGKLLPESVWELIGASLEAEKGLPPPGVDADDKDEVVLKYVKDVLISQVRGY
;
A
#
# COMPACT_ATOMS: atom_id res chain seq x y z
N MET A 1 27.41 24.25 4.99
CA MET A 1 26.65 24.30 3.73
C MET A 1 25.45 23.40 3.91
N THR A 2 24.31 23.98 4.24
CA THR A 2 23.04 23.26 4.41
C THR A 2 22.44 23.17 3.01
N GLU A 3 22.55 22.01 2.35
CA GLU A 3 21.82 21.79 1.10
C GLU A 3 20.34 21.94 1.42
N ALA A 4 19.71 22.97 0.85
CA ALA A 4 18.27 23.10 0.85
C ALA A 4 17.72 21.83 0.20
N LEU A 5 17.01 21.02 0.99
CA LEU A 5 16.23 19.90 0.49
C LEU A 5 15.27 20.48 -0.54
N THR A 6 15.65 20.42 -1.82
CA THR A 6 14.79 20.79 -2.94
C THR A 6 13.50 20.01 -2.76
N SER A 7 12.40 20.71 -2.47
CA SER A 7 11.07 20.13 -2.44
C SER A 7 10.81 19.54 -3.82
N PHE A 8 10.85 18.21 -3.92
CA PHE A 8 10.51 17.54 -5.17
C PHE A 8 9.00 17.71 -5.37
N GLU A 9 8.60 18.40 -6.44
CA GLU A 9 7.20 18.53 -6.84
C GLU A 9 6.75 17.23 -7.52
N TRP A 10 6.50 16.21 -6.72
CA TRP A 10 5.63 15.11 -7.12
C TRP A 10 4.19 15.65 -7.13
N THR A 11 3.67 16.01 -8.30
CA THR A 11 2.33 16.59 -8.42
C THR A 11 1.27 15.49 -8.45
N SER A 12 0.76 15.12 -7.27
CA SER A 12 -0.33 14.16 -7.10
C SER A 12 -1.47 14.78 -6.31
N THR A 13 -2.70 14.33 -6.56
CA THR A 13 -3.82 14.65 -5.68
C THR A 13 -3.65 14.06 -4.27
N LEU A 14 -2.89 12.97 -4.15
CA LEU A 14 -2.51 12.36 -2.88
C LEU A 14 -1.31 13.05 -2.23
N GLN A 15 -0.65 14.00 -2.90
CA GLN A 15 0.46 14.71 -2.29
C GLN A 15 0.00 15.39 -1.00
N GLY A 16 0.71 15.14 0.10
CA GLY A 16 0.41 15.67 1.42
C GLY A 16 -0.86 15.09 2.06
N TRP A 17 -1.25 13.86 1.69
CA TRP A 17 -2.39 13.18 2.29
C TRP A 17 -2.20 12.97 3.79
N LEU A 18 -0.96 12.75 4.24
CA LEU A 18 -0.64 12.52 5.65
C LEU A 18 -0.98 13.74 6.52
N GLN A 19 -0.74 14.96 6.02
CA GLN A 19 -1.08 16.20 6.73
C GLN A 19 -2.58 16.48 6.75
N ARG A 20 -3.33 15.90 5.80
CA ARG A 20 -4.80 15.99 5.76
C ARG A 20 -5.48 14.90 6.60
N ALA A 21 -4.77 13.82 6.89
CA ALA A 21 -5.30 12.73 7.70
C ALA A 21 -5.48 13.20 9.15
N ALA A 22 -6.55 12.74 9.79
CA ALA A 22 -6.76 12.97 11.21
C ALA A 22 -6.01 11.92 12.03
N VAL A 23 -5.51 12.30 13.20
CA VAL A 23 -4.88 11.35 14.12
C VAL A 23 -5.95 10.35 14.61
N TYR A 24 -5.65 9.05 14.56
CA TYR A 24 -6.59 8.01 15.00
C TYR A 24 -7.11 8.21 16.42
N ASP A 25 -6.27 8.75 17.31
CA ASP A 25 -6.64 9.02 18.71
C ASP A 25 -7.75 10.05 18.88
N SER A 26 -8.02 10.86 17.86
CA SER A 26 -9.15 11.79 17.82
C SER A 26 -10.43 11.18 17.24
N ALA A 27 -10.40 9.91 16.81
CA ALA A 27 -11.52 9.25 16.16
C ALA A 27 -12.55 8.70 17.17
N PRO A 28 -13.85 8.72 16.83
CA PRO A 28 -14.95 8.35 17.73
C PRO A 28 -15.03 6.86 18.13
N HIS A 29 -14.10 6.01 17.67
CA HIS A 29 -14.11 4.55 17.88
C HIS A 29 -13.20 4.06 19.02
N LYS A 30 -12.57 4.98 19.77
CA LYS A 30 -11.74 4.62 20.94
C LYS A 30 -12.63 4.41 22.18
N SER A 31 -13.06 3.17 22.41
CA SER A 31 -13.90 2.84 23.58
C SER A 31 -13.11 2.65 24.89
N SER A 32 -11.77 2.55 24.87
CA SER A 32 -11.02 2.14 26.06
C SER A 32 -9.52 2.52 26.11
N GLY A 33 -9.02 3.34 25.20
CA GLY A 33 -7.61 3.75 25.23
C GLY A 33 -6.63 2.82 24.50
N ALA A 34 -7.00 1.56 24.21
CA ALA A 34 -6.14 0.58 23.55
C ALA A 34 -6.40 0.47 22.04
N PHE A 35 -5.34 0.25 21.25
CA PHE A 35 -5.44 -0.12 19.84
C PHE A 35 -6.11 -1.49 19.69
N THR A 36 -7.18 -1.54 18.91
CA THR A 36 -7.80 -2.80 18.47
C THR A 36 -7.39 -3.01 17.01
N PRO A 37 -6.57 -4.03 16.70
CA PRO A 37 -6.15 -4.26 15.33
C PRO A 37 -7.36 -4.56 14.44
N PRO A 38 -7.41 -3.98 13.22
CA PRO A 38 -8.40 -4.38 12.23
C PRO A 38 -8.33 -5.88 11.92
N ASP A 39 -9.40 -6.43 11.37
CA ASP A 39 -9.36 -7.78 10.81
C ASP A 39 -8.55 -7.75 9.50
N GLY A 40 -7.78 -8.81 9.22
CA GLY A 40 -7.00 -8.90 7.98
C GLY A 40 -7.87 -8.82 6.72
N SER A 41 -9.13 -9.25 6.80
CA SER A 41 -10.13 -9.11 5.74
C SER A 41 -10.52 -7.68 5.40
N GLN A 42 -10.14 -6.71 6.24
CA GLN A 42 -10.36 -5.29 6.04
C GLN A 42 -9.19 -4.61 5.32
N LEU A 43 -8.10 -5.34 5.03
CA LEU A 43 -6.94 -4.80 4.33
C LEU A 43 -7.27 -4.52 2.87
N GLU A 44 -7.20 -3.26 2.46
CA GLU A 44 -7.37 -2.85 1.06
C GLU A 44 -6.07 -3.07 0.28
N PHE A 45 -4.93 -2.66 0.85
CA PHE A 45 -3.60 -2.99 0.34
C PHE A 45 -2.51 -2.71 1.39
N ILE A 46 -1.34 -3.29 1.16
CA ILE A 46 -0.11 -3.02 1.91
C ILE A 46 1.05 -2.73 0.95
N VAL A 47 1.89 -1.77 1.31
CA VAL A 47 3.13 -1.45 0.60
C VAL A 47 4.32 -1.80 1.48
N LEU A 48 5.18 -2.64 0.94
CA LEU A 48 6.40 -3.14 1.54
C LEU A 48 7.61 -2.64 0.76
N ARG A 49 8.74 -2.48 1.44
CA ARG A 49 9.98 -2.04 0.85
C ARG A 49 11.09 -3.04 1.14
N SER A 50 11.68 -3.59 0.09
CA SER A 50 12.79 -4.53 0.21
C SER A 50 14.09 -3.87 -0.22
N SER A 51 15.08 -3.84 0.66
CA SER A 51 16.44 -3.38 0.37
C SER A 51 17.43 -4.55 0.50
N GLN A 52 18.55 -4.49 -0.21
CA GLN A 52 19.55 -5.57 -0.14
C GLN A 52 20.11 -5.67 1.29
N GLY A 53 19.97 -6.84 1.90
CA GLY A 53 20.54 -7.14 3.22
C GLY A 53 19.72 -6.65 4.41
N GLN A 54 18.47 -6.20 4.22
CA GLN A 54 17.54 -5.93 5.31
C GLN A 54 16.28 -6.77 5.17
N ASP A 55 15.64 -7.08 6.30
CA ASP A 55 14.30 -7.64 6.30
C ASP A 55 13.34 -6.72 5.54
N THR A 56 12.32 -7.30 4.93
CA THR A 56 11.32 -6.51 4.18
C THR A 56 10.67 -5.48 5.11
N GLY A 57 10.94 -4.21 4.82
CA GLY A 57 10.39 -3.08 5.54
C GLY A 57 8.91 -2.89 5.24
N PHE A 58 8.20 -2.33 6.20
CA PHE A 58 6.82 -1.89 6.07
C PHE A 58 6.79 -0.39 5.73
N THR A 59 5.92 0.01 4.80
CA THR A 59 5.78 1.42 4.39
C THR A 59 4.40 1.98 4.71
N LEU A 60 3.34 1.33 4.22
CA LEU A 60 1.96 1.79 4.38
C LEU A 60 1.01 0.59 4.36
N ALA A 61 0.01 0.57 5.22
CA ALA A 61 -1.15 -0.32 5.10
C ALA A 61 -2.43 0.50 5.16
N ILE A 62 -3.39 0.22 4.26
CA ILE A 62 -4.71 0.85 4.25
C ILE A 62 -5.77 -0.20 4.56
N PHE A 63 -6.64 0.13 5.50
CA PHE A 63 -7.78 -0.69 5.90
C PHE A 63 -9.09 0.04 5.66
N ASN A 64 -10.11 -0.71 5.26
CA ASN A 64 -11.49 -0.26 5.23
C ASN A 64 -12.20 -0.72 6.49
N LEU A 65 -12.37 0.19 7.44
CA LEU A 65 -13.08 -0.09 8.67
C LEU A 65 -14.56 -0.24 8.34
N ASN A 66 -15.13 -1.38 8.72
CA ASN A 66 -16.55 -1.74 8.53
C ASN A 66 -17.47 -0.92 9.47
N THR A 67 -17.29 0.39 9.49
CA THR A 67 -18.06 1.36 10.27
C THR A 67 -19.14 1.99 9.40
N SER A 68 -20.11 2.66 10.04
CA SER A 68 -21.09 3.49 9.35
C SER A 68 -21.00 4.93 9.89
N PRO A 69 -20.52 5.91 9.10
CA PRO A 69 -20.06 5.78 7.71
C PRO A 69 -18.76 4.97 7.59
N ALA A 70 -18.49 4.41 6.41
CA ALA A 70 -17.24 3.70 6.12
C ALA A 70 -16.05 4.65 6.28
N GLN A 71 -15.02 4.19 6.98
CA GLN A 71 -13.81 4.95 7.27
C GLN A 71 -12.59 4.16 6.86
N HIS A 72 -11.52 4.85 6.50
CA HIS A 72 -10.26 4.19 6.14
C HIS A 72 -9.18 4.55 7.13
N LEU A 73 -8.53 3.52 7.65
CA LEU A 73 -7.38 3.63 8.54
C LEU A 73 -6.12 3.39 7.73
N ALA A 74 -5.18 4.32 7.79
CA ALA A 74 -3.82 4.17 7.29
C ALA A 74 -2.88 3.91 8.46
N ILE A 75 -1.94 2.99 8.27
CA ILE A 75 -0.83 2.73 9.19
C ILE A 75 0.47 3.03 8.46
N ASP A 76 1.29 3.93 8.98
CA ASP A 76 2.56 4.32 8.36
C ASP A 76 3.76 3.49 8.85
N ALA A 77 4.94 3.72 8.28
CA ALA A 77 6.15 2.97 8.59
C ALA A 77 6.62 3.07 10.06
N ALA A 78 6.16 4.10 10.80
CA ALA A 78 6.44 4.29 12.22
C ALA A 78 5.40 3.60 13.13
N GLY A 79 4.32 3.08 12.55
CA GLY A 79 3.20 2.47 13.26
C GLY A 79 2.14 3.49 13.68
N HIS A 80 2.23 4.74 13.22
CA HIS A 80 1.21 5.73 13.53
C HIS A 80 -0.06 5.44 12.76
N LEU A 81 -1.19 5.68 13.44
CA LEU A 81 -2.52 5.41 12.95
C LEU A 81 -3.17 6.71 12.46
N HIS A 82 -3.58 6.73 11.20
CA HIS A 82 -4.10 7.91 10.52
C HIS A 82 -5.47 7.61 9.91
N MET A 83 -6.48 8.42 10.25
CA MET A 83 -7.79 8.35 9.62
C MET A 83 -7.78 9.17 8.34
N LEU A 84 -7.91 8.50 7.21
CA LEU A 84 -7.86 9.15 5.90
C LEU A 84 -9.07 10.05 5.67
N ALA A 85 -8.84 11.21 5.07
CA ALA A 85 -9.91 12.02 4.51
C ALA A 85 -10.65 11.22 3.42
N LYS A 86 -11.97 11.41 3.32
CA LYS A 86 -12.82 10.65 2.39
C LYS A 86 -12.32 10.67 0.93
N ALA A 87 -11.83 11.83 0.47
CA ALA A 87 -11.33 12.00 -0.89
C ALA A 87 -10.03 11.22 -1.13
N ASP A 88 -9.11 11.24 -0.16
CA ASP A 88 -7.83 10.53 -0.22
C ASP A 88 -8.05 9.01 -0.16
N ALA A 89 -8.90 8.55 0.75
CA ALA A 89 -9.31 7.15 0.85
C ALA A 89 -9.89 6.63 -0.48
N ALA A 90 -10.84 7.36 -1.07
CA ALA A 90 -11.43 6.99 -2.35
C ALA A 90 -10.38 6.92 -3.48
N ARG A 91 -9.40 7.83 -3.48
CA ARG A 91 -8.32 7.81 -4.48
C ARG A 91 -7.37 6.64 -4.29
N PHE A 92 -6.97 6.32 -3.06
CA PHE A 92 -6.16 5.14 -2.76
C PHE A 92 -6.82 3.85 -3.21
N VAL A 93 -8.10 3.64 -2.86
CA VAL A 93 -8.86 2.45 -3.26
C VAL A 93 -9.01 2.36 -4.78
N ALA A 94 -9.27 3.49 -5.45
CA ALA A 94 -9.33 3.52 -6.91
C ALA A 94 -7.99 3.13 -7.56
N LEU A 95 -6.87 3.65 -7.06
CA LEU A 95 -5.53 3.30 -7.55
C LEU A 95 -5.22 1.81 -7.34
N ALA A 96 -5.51 1.26 -6.17
CA ALA A 96 -5.31 -0.17 -5.90
C ALA A 96 -6.13 -1.02 -6.87
N ARG A 97 -7.40 -0.68 -7.11
CA ARG A 97 -8.25 -1.35 -8.09
C ARG A 97 -7.68 -1.25 -9.52
N GLU A 98 -7.24 -0.07 -9.94
CA GLU A 98 -6.61 0.14 -11.26
C GLU A 98 -5.34 -0.70 -11.44
N VAL A 99 -4.56 -0.88 -10.36
CA VAL A 99 -3.38 -1.78 -10.35
C VAL A 99 -3.80 -3.24 -10.52
N THR A 100 -4.82 -3.70 -9.80
CA THR A 100 -5.36 -5.06 -9.96
C THR A 100 -5.84 -5.32 -11.39
N GLU A 101 -6.67 -4.41 -11.93
CA GLU A 101 -7.20 -4.51 -13.30
C GLU A 101 -6.07 -4.46 -14.36
N LEU A 102 -4.99 -3.72 -14.09
CA LEU A 102 -3.82 -3.71 -14.94
C LEU A 102 -3.13 -5.08 -14.97
N VAL A 103 -2.87 -5.68 -13.81
CA VAL A 103 -2.24 -7.00 -13.71
C VAL A 103 -3.12 -8.07 -14.38
N ASP A 104 -4.44 -8.05 -14.14
CA ASP A 104 -5.37 -8.98 -14.79
C ASP A 104 -5.32 -8.88 -16.32
N ARG A 105 -5.20 -7.66 -16.85
CA ARG A 105 -5.19 -7.43 -18.29
C ARG A 105 -3.85 -7.77 -18.94
N THR A 106 -2.73 -7.51 -18.29
CA THR A 106 -1.39 -7.62 -18.90
C THR A 106 -0.62 -8.86 -18.44
N GLY A 107 -1.03 -9.51 -17.36
CA GLY A 107 -0.23 -10.52 -16.65
C GLY A 107 1.07 -9.98 -16.06
N THR A 108 1.34 -8.67 -16.17
CA THR A 108 2.59 -8.05 -15.74
C THR A 108 2.44 -7.52 -14.33
N SER A 109 3.27 -8.01 -13.42
CA SER A 109 3.28 -7.62 -12.01
C SER A 109 4.62 -7.04 -11.56
N TRP A 110 5.58 -6.89 -12.45
CA TRP A 110 6.91 -6.39 -12.13
C TRP A 110 7.35 -5.30 -13.13
N TRP A 111 7.89 -4.21 -12.60
CA TRP A 111 8.48 -3.13 -13.39
C TRP A 111 9.85 -2.72 -12.83
N SER A 112 10.74 -2.28 -13.73
CA SER A 112 12.02 -1.67 -13.33
C SER A 112 12.16 -0.30 -13.96
N VAL A 113 12.22 0.74 -13.12
CA VAL A 113 12.43 2.11 -13.56
C VAL A 113 13.89 2.30 -13.98
N ARG A 114 14.08 3.05 -15.07
CA ARG A 114 15.39 3.41 -15.59
C ARG A 114 16.06 4.37 -14.62
N THR A 115 17.22 3.99 -14.12
CA THR A 115 18.02 4.81 -13.20
C THR A 115 19.50 4.52 -13.41
N PRO A 116 20.40 5.50 -13.20
CA PRO A 116 21.83 5.24 -13.20
C PRO A 116 22.30 4.41 -11.99
N VAL A 117 21.48 4.28 -10.93
CA VAL A 117 21.85 3.58 -9.68
C VAL A 117 21.24 2.18 -9.66
N THR A 118 22.06 1.14 -9.52
CA THR A 118 21.63 -0.27 -9.58
C THR A 118 21.14 -0.83 -8.25
N CYS A 119 21.53 -0.25 -7.11
CA CYS A 119 21.22 -0.76 -5.77
C CYS A 119 20.08 0.03 -5.09
N ARG A 120 18.93 0.15 -5.74
CA ARG A 120 17.75 0.80 -5.16
C ARG A 120 16.81 -0.23 -4.51
N PRO A 121 16.07 0.16 -3.46
CA PRO A 121 15.00 -0.66 -2.92
C PRO A 121 13.96 -1.05 -3.98
N ILE A 122 13.27 -2.15 -3.70
CA ILE A 122 12.11 -2.64 -4.45
C ILE A 122 10.87 -2.34 -3.61
N GLU A 123 9.95 -1.60 -4.19
CA GLU A 123 8.65 -1.34 -3.58
C GLU A 123 7.68 -2.44 -4.03
N ARG A 124 6.98 -3.07 -3.09
CA ARG A 124 6.02 -4.15 -3.33
C ARG A 124 4.64 -3.73 -2.83
N ILE A 125 3.68 -3.60 -3.72
CA ILE A 125 2.28 -3.38 -3.42
C ILE A 125 1.61 -4.76 -3.39
N ILE A 126 0.93 -5.08 -2.30
CA ILE A 126 0.16 -6.31 -2.19
C ILE A 126 -1.30 -5.98 -1.91
N ILE A 127 -2.18 -6.49 -2.76
CA ILE A 127 -3.62 -6.20 -2.76
C ILE A 127 -4.36 -7.52 -2.57
N PRO A 128 -5.05 -7.72 -1.43
CA PRO A 128 -5.82 -8.94 -1.20
C PRO A 128 -6.94 -9.13 -2.20
N ARG A 129 -7.15 -10.38 -2.65
CA ARG A 129 -8.34 -10.77 -3.42
C ARG A 129 -9.30 -11.54 -2.53
N PHE A 130 -10.21 -10.82 -1.88
CA PHE A 130 -11.28 -11.48 -1.13
C PHE A 130 -12.26 -12.14 -2.10
N ARG A 131 -12.40 -13.47 -2.00
CA ARG A 131 -13.43 -14.23 -2.73
C ARG A 131 -14.81 -13.83 -2.21
N GLY A 132 -15.41 -12.80 -2.81
CA GLY A 132 -16.76 -12.38 -2.44
C GLY A 132 -17.28 -11.14 -3.16
N ASN A 133 -16.41 -10.30 -3.73
CA ASN A 133 -16.85 -9.02 -4.33
C ASN A 133 -16.70 -8.93 -5.85
N THR A 134 -16.23 -9.99 -6.54
CA THR A 134 -16.34 -10.08 -7.99
C THR A 134 -17.78 -10.41 -8.37
N SER A 135 -18.61 -9.37 -8.48
CA SER A 135 -19.97 -9.43 -9.01
C SER A 135 -20.01 -9.69 -10.53
N HIS A 136 -19.14 -10.57 -11.03
CA HIS A 136 -19.14 -11.09 -12.38
C HIS A 136 -19.06 -12.62 -12.30
N VAL A 137 -20.11 -13.23 -11.75
CA VAL A 137 -20.33 -14.67 -11.84
C VAL A 137 -20.74 -14.99 -13.27
N ILE A 138 -19.80 -15.47 -14.08
CA ILE A 138 -20.13 -16.33 -15.22
C ILE A 138 -20.60 -17.65 -14.59
N PRO A 139 -21.83 -18.12 -14.83
CA PRO A 139 -22.31 -19.36 -14.25
C PRO A 139 -21.54 -20.53 -14.88
N GLY A 140 -20.54 -21.03 -14.16
CA GLY A 140 -19.88 -22.30 -14.40
C GLY A 140 -20.59 -23.43 -13.65
N PRO A 141 -20.44 -24.69 -14.11
CA PRO A 141 -21.21 -25.82 -13.61
C PRO A 141 -20.89 -26.12 -12.14
N THR A 142 -21.96 -26.35 -11.39
CA THR A 142 -22.01 -26.80 -10.00
C THR A 142 -21.39 -28.19 -9.83
N ASP A 143 -20.11 -28.23 -9.50
CA ASP A 143 -19.49 -29.39 -8.88
C ASP A 143 -19.26 -29.08 -7.39
N ALA A 144 -20.03 -29.76 -6.53
CA ALA A 144 -20.17 -29.50 -5.10
C ALA A 144 -18.97 -29.94 -4.24
N ASP A 145 -17.83 -30.30 -4.83
CA ASP A 145 -16.69 -30.91 -4.13
C ASP A 145 -15.38 -30.10 -4.19
N ALA A 146 -15.40 -28.86 -4.69
CA ALA A 146 -14.23 -27.98 -4.67
C ALA A 146 -14.11 -27.14 -3.38
N VAL A 147 -14.21 -27.77 -2.20
CA VAL A 147 -13.73 -27.17 -0.93
C VAL A 147 -12.24 -27.50 -0.80
N GLN A 148 -11.46 -27.01 -1.75
CA GLN A 148 -10.00 -26.99 -1.63
C GLN A 148 -9.63 -25.57 -1.20
N SER A 149 -8.85 -25.52 -0.11
CA SER A 149 -8.02 -24.43 0.38
C SER A 149 -7.32 -23.71 -0.79
N GLY A 150 -8.07 -22.92 -1.54
CA GLY A 150 -7.54 -22.05 -2.57
C GLY A 150 -6.98 -20.87 -1.83
N ALA A 151 -5.66 -20.87 -1.62
CA ALA A 151 -4.93 -19.70 -1.17
C ALA A 151 -5.49 -18.48 -1.93
N GLU A 152 -5.97 -17.49 -1.19
CA GLU A 152 -6.44 -16.24 -1.77
C GLU A 152 -5.26 -15.66 -2.57
N GLU A 153 -5.42 -15.58 -3.90
CA GLU A 153 -4.34 -15.12 -4.77
C GLU A 153 -4.25 -13.60 -4.65
N ASN A 154 -3.38 -13.12 -3.78
CA ASN A 154 -3.08 -11.70 -3.67
C ASN A 154 -2.47 -11.19 -4.97
N VAL A 155 -2.81 -9.96 -5.37
CA VAL A 155 -2.08 -9.27 -6.43
C VAL A 155 -0.82 -8.70 -5.82
N ASP A 156 0.34 -9.23 -6.20
CA ASP A 156 1.65 -8.74 -5.77
C ASP A 156 2.32 -8.01 -6.92
N VAL A 157 2.41 -6.69 -6.79
CA VAL A 157 3.05 -5.80 -7.76
C VAL A 157 4.36 -5.28 -7.20
N SER A 158 5.42 -5.36 -7.99
CA SER A 158 6.75 -4.97 -7.58
C SER A 158 7.37 -3.95 -8.53
N VAL A 159 7.98 -2.91 -7.97
CA VAL A 159 8.67 -1.86 -8.71
C VAL A 159 10.09 -1.68 -8.20
N SER A 160 11.04 -1.97 -9.08
CA SER A 160 12.45 -1.73 -8.87
C SER A 160 12.80 -0.28 -9.18
N ALA A 161 13.59 0.31 -8.28
CA ALA A 161 14.23 1.60 -8.47
C ALA A 161 13.28 2.78 -8.73
N PHE A 162 12.15 2.79 -8.01
CA PHE A 162 11.18 3.88 -8.07
C PHE A 162 11.83 5.26 -7.96
N SER A 163 11.29 6.23 -8.72
CA SER A 163 11.73 7.61 -8.73
C SER A 163 10.54 8.54 -8.93
N PHE A 164 10.47 9.61 -8.13
CA PHE A 164 9.52 10.70 -8.31
C PHE A 164 9.80 11.53 -9.58
N LYS A 165 11.00 11.45 -10.14
CA LYS A 165 11.41 12.24 -11.33
C LYS A 165 11.39 11.45 -12.63
N GLU A 166 11.56 10.14 -12.53
CA GLU A 166 11.73 9.28 -13.70
C GLU A 166 10.70 8.17 -13.65
N ARG A 167 9.93 8.07 -14.72
CA ARG A 167 8.92 7.02 -14.90
C ARG A 167 9.33 6.06 -16.01
N ARG A 168 10.36 6.36 -16.79
CA ARG A 168 10.74 5.52 -17.93
C ARG A 168 11.18 4.15 -17.44
N LEU A 169 10.68 3.11 -18.09
CA LEU A 169 11.06 1.74 -17.78
C LEU A 169 12.40 1.40 -18.43
N ARG A 170 13.12 0.42 -17.87
CA ARG A 170 14.29 -0.16 -18.53
C ARG A 170 13.84 -0.89 -19.81
N PRO A 171 14.62 -0.81 -20.89
CA PRO A 171 14.28 -1.46 -22.16
C PRO A 171 14.30 -3.00 -22.09
N GLU A 172 14.93 -3.58 -21.07
CA GLU A 172 15.11 -5.03 -20.91
C GLU A 172 14.03 -5.68 -20.02
N GLY A 173 13.03 -4.92 -19.54
CA GLY A 173 11.91 -5.49 -18.78
C GLY A 173 10.84 -6.05 -19.69
N GLU A 174 10.50 -7.33 -19.53
CA GLU A 174 9.27 -7.91 -20.09
C GLU A 174 8.03 -7.15 -19.57
N GLY A 175 7.04 -6.90 -20.44
CA GLY A 175 5.67 -6.63 -19.99
C GLY A 175 5.08 -5.23 -20.19
N ALA A 176 5.69 -4.31 -20.95
CA ALA A 176 4.97 -3.08 -21.29
C ALA A 176 5.24 -2.58 -22.72
N ASP A 177 4.17 -2.51 -23.52
CA ASP A 177 4.04 -1.66 -24.71
C ASP A 177 4.31 -0.16 -24.43
N GLY A 178 4.46 0.21 -23.16
CA GLY A 178 4.69 1.56 -22.67
C GLY A 178 6.13 1.79 -22.23
N LYS A 179 6.71 2.91 -22.66
CA LYS A 179 8.02 3.38 -22.20
C LYS A 179 8.01 3.87 -20.75
N LEU A 180 6.87 3.87 -20.06
CA LEU A 180 6.65 4.53 -18.77
C LEU A 180 5.96 3.59 -17.78
N LEU A 181 6.29 3.75 -16.50
CA LEU A 181 5.60 3.11 -15.39
C LEU A 181 4.12 3.54 -15.40
N PRO A 182 3.18 2.58 -15.32
CA PRO A 182 1.75 2.87 -15.24
C PRO A 182 1.45 3.91 -14.18
N GLU A 183 0.54 4.83 -14.49
CA GLU A 183 0.24 5.95 -13.60
C GLU A 183 -0.30 5.47 -12.26
N SER A 184 -1.21 4.48 -12.26
CA SER A 184 -1.76 3.92 -11.03
C SER A 184 -0.68 3.38 -10.08
N VAL A 185 0.27 2.62 -10.62
CA VAL A 185 1.42 2.08 -9.88
C VAL A 185 2.34 3.21 -9.38
N TRP A 186 2.63 4.20 -10.23
CA TRP A 186 3.52 5.30 -9.87
C TRP A 186 2.93 6.19 -8.76
N GLU A 187 1.65 6.53 -8.89
CA GLU A 187 0.90 7.33 -7.91
C GLU A 187 0.80 6.61 -6.56
N LEU A 188 0.44 5.31 -6.57
CA LEU A 188 0.27 4.53 -5.35
C LEU A 188 1.58 4.39 -4.56
N ILE A 189 2.69 4.08 -5.25
CA ILE A 189 4.01 4.04 -4.61
C ILE A 189 4.43 5.42 -4.13
N GLY A 190 4.29 6.45 -4.97
CA GLY A 190 4.65 7.81 -4.61
C GLY A 190 3.94 8.29 -3.34
N ALA A 191 2.64 8.04 -3.24
CA ALA A 191 1.83 8.34 -2.06
C ALA A 191 2.27 7.54 -0.83
N SER A 192 2.61 6.27 -1.02
CA SER A 192 3.04 5.39 0.07
C SER A 192 4.38 5.81 0.65
N LEU A 193 5.30 6.30 -0.18
CA LEU A 193 6.61 6.79 0.27
C LEU A 193 6.52 8.09 1.10
N GLU A 194 5.39 8.82 1.08
CA GLU A 194 5.17 9.88 2.06
C GLU A 194 5.02 9.31 3.48
N ALA A 195 4.49 8.10 3.62
CA ALA A 195 4.35 7.37 4.90
C ALA A 195 5.69 6.82 5.42
N GLU A 196 6.68 6.57 4.54
CA GLU A 196 8.01 6.09 4.94
C GLU A 196 8.71 7.09 5.87
N LYS A 197 8.47 8.39 5.66
CA LYS A 197 9.11 9.44 6.46
C LYS A 197 8.58 9.49 7.89
N GLY A 198 7.47 8.82 8.19
CA GLY A 198 6.89 8.74 9.53
C GLY A 198 6.77 10.11 10.18
N LEU A 199 6.29 11.11 9.42
CA LEU A 199 6.08 12.43 10.01
C LEU A 199 5.06 12.24 11.13
N PRO A 200 5.46 12.45 12.40
CA PRO A 200 4.56 12.17 13.49
C PRO A 200 3.33 13.06 13.34
N PRO A 201 2.15 12.56 13.73
CA PRO A 201 0.96 13.38 13.78
C PRO A 201 1.21 14.63 14.64
N PRO A 202 0.55 15.77 14.36
CA PRO A 202 0.73 16.98 15.15
C PRO A 202 0.54 16.72 16.65
N GLY A 203 1.59 16.96 17.44
CA GLY A 203 1.58 16.73 18.89
C GLY A 203 2.09 15.36 19.36
N VAL A 204 2.63 14.54 18.46
CA VAL A 204 3.32 13.28 18.77
C VAL A 204 4.83 13.47 18.58
N ASP A 205 5.65 12.89 19.45
CA ASP A 205 7.12 12.93 19.32
C ASP A 205 7.58 12.03 18.15
N ALA A 206 8.53 12.51 17.34
CA ALA A 206 9.01 11.80 16.15
C ALA A 206 9.67 10.44 16.43
N ASP A 207 10.10 10.21 17.67
CA ASP A 207 10.73 8.97 18.12
C ASP A 207 9.74 7.99 18.76
N ASP A 208 8.48 8.38 18.94
CA ASP A 208 7.45 7.54 19.55
C ASP A 208 6.90 6.57 18.49
N LYS A 209 7.44 5.34 18.48
CA LYS A 209 6.98 4.26 17.60
C LYS A 209 5.96 3.42 18.34
N ASP A 210 4.85 3.11 17.68
CA ASP A 210 3.89 2.16 18.23
C ASP A 210 4.35 0.73 17.93
N GLU A 211 5.17 0.18 18.84
CA GLU A 211 5.71 -1.18 18.71
C GLU A 211 4.61 -2.24 18.64
N VAL A 212 3.44 -2.01 19.26
CA VAL A 212 2.31 -2.94 19.25
C VAL A 212 1.70 -3.00 17.85
N VAL A 213 1.46 -1.83 17.24
CA VAL A 213 0.95 -1.73 15.86
C VAL A 213 1.95 -2.33 14.88
N LEU A 214 3.23 -1.97 14.98
CA LEU A 214 4.27 -2.48 14.10
C LEU A 214 4.44 -4.00 14.21
N LYS A 215 4.33 -4.55 15.42
CA LYS A 215 4.34 -5.99 15.64
C LYS A 215 3.15 -6.65 14.96
N TYR A 216 1.94 -6.11 15.12
CA TYR A 216 0.75 -6.62 14.43
C TYR A 216 0.93 -6.64 12.91
N VAL A 217 1.41 -5.53 12.33
CA VAL A 217 1.66 -5.45 10.88
C VAL A 217 2.65 -6.51 10.42
N LYS A 218 3.78 -6.65 11.12
CA LYS A 218 4.84 -7.60 10.74
C LYS A 218 4.44 -9.06 10.95
N ASP A 219 3.87 -9.38 12.10
CA ASP A 219 3.62 -10.76 12.51
C ASP A 219 2.34 -11.31 11.88
N VAL A 220 1.32 -10.47 11.67
CA VAL A 220 -0.01 -10.91 11.22
C VAL A 220 -0.23 -10.56 9.76
N LEU A 221 -0.08 -9.31 9.36
CA LEU A 221 -0.43 -8.91 7.99
C LEU A 221 0.58 -9.43 6.98
N ILE A 222 1.88 -9.22 7.24
CA ILE A 222 2.92 -9.66 6.30
C ILE A 222 2.95 -11.18 6.18
N SER A 223 2.66 -11.93 7.25
CA SER A 223 2.59 -13.40 7.20
C SER A 223 1.37 -13.88 6.41
N GLN A 224 0.17 -13.35 6.69
CA GLN A 224 -1.06 -13.67 5.95
C GLN A 224 -0.93 -13.38 4.46
N VAL A 225 -0.37 -12.23 4.12
CA VAL A 225 -0.23 -11.80 2.73
C VAL A 225 0.80 -12.62 1.95
N ARG A 226 1.81 -13.19 2.63
CA ARG A 226 2.82 -14.05 2.01
C ARG A 226 2.40 -15.51 1.84
N GLY A 227 1.27 -15.92 2.42
CA GLY A 227 0.75 -17.29 2.31
C GLY A 227 1.64 -18.35 2.98
N TYR A 228 2.33 -18.00 4.06
CA TYR A 228 3.09 -18.95 4.89
C TYR A 228 2.22 -19.60 5.97
#